data_AF-A0A034V060-F1
#
_entry.id   AF-A0A034V060-F1
#
_cell.length_a   1.000
_cell.length_b   1.000
_cell.length_c   1.000
_cell.angle_alpha   90.00
_cell.angle_beta   90.00
_cell.angle_gamma   90.00
#
_symmetry.space_group_name_H-M   'P 1'
#
loop_
_entity.id
_entity.type
_entity.pdbx_description
1 polymer ?
#
loop_
_entity_poly.entity_id
_entity_poly.type
_entity_poly.pdbx_seq_one_letter_code
_entity_poly.pdbx_strand_id
1 'polypeptide(L)'
;PKYVAPDLIKSKPYSTGVDWWAFGVLVYEFVAGNSPFSEYNRDVMMMYGKICDGAYKIPASFPPMLKDLISKLLVVDPSKRLGCLTNAHKDIKNHDWFKGVDWYGLLNQQIQPPYVPVISNMEDLSNFDKYPEDRKNAPKSKTNKYPEIFAEF
;
A
#
# COMPACT_ATOMS: atom_id res chain seq x y z
N PRO A 1 5.85 -6.95 4.51
CA PRO A 1 7.21 -6.36 4.60
C PRO A 1 7.51 -5.23 3.60
N LYS A 2 7.08 -5.35 2.33
CA LYS A 2 7.50 -4.46 1.23
C LYS A 2 6.96 -3.02 1.30
N TYR A 3 5.86 -2.81 2.03
CA TYR A 3 5.20 -1.50 2.17
C TYR A 3 5.60 -0.75 3.45
N VAL A 4 6.49 -1.32 4.26
CA VAL A 4 6.87 -0.76 5.55
C VAL A 4 7.72 0.50 5.35
N ALA A 5 7.35 1.58 6.03
CA ALA A 5 8.07 2.85 5.98
C ALA A 5 9.40 2.79 6.77
N PRO A 6 10.41 3.61 6.41
CA PRO A 6 11.70 3.66 7.11
C PRO A 6 11.58 3.96 8.61
N ASP A 7 10.60 4.78 8.99
CA ASP A 7 10.38 5.22 10.37
C ASP A 7 9.94 4.06 11.27
N LEU A 8 9.12 3.15 10.73
CA LEU A 8 8.67 1.95 11.43
C LEU A 8 9.81 0.94 11.59
N ILE A 9 10.66 0.78 10.56
CA ILE A 9 11.84 -0.10 10.62
C ILE A 9 12.85 0.40 11.67
N LYS A 10 13.03 1.72 11.75
CA LYS A 10 13.96 2.37 12.69
C LYS A 10 13.36 2.51 14.10
N SER A 11 12.16 1.96 14.35
CA SER A 11 11.42 2.10 15.63
C SER A 11 11.34 3.55 16.12
N LYS A 12 11.24 4.51 15.19
CA LYS A 12 11.06 5.92 15.53
C LYS A 12 9.58 6.20 15.83
N PRO A 13 9.27 7.25 16.60
CA PRO A 13 7.90 7.77 16.65
C PRO A 13 7.42 8.05 15.21
N TYR A 14 6.34 7.40 14.81
CA TYR A 14 5.75 7.52 13.50
C TYR A 14 4.35 8.12 13.58
N SER A 15 3.90 8.70 12.48
CA SER A 15 2.57 9.29 12.34
C SER A 15 1.89 8.72 11.10
N THR A 16 0.79 9.33 10.66
CA THR A 16 0.06 9.00 9.41
C THR A 16 0.94 9.08 8.15
N GLY A 17 2.15 9.63 8.24
CA GLY A 17 3.10 9.67 7.13
C GLY A 17 3.56 8.31 6.62
N VAL A 18 3.45 7.25 7.43
CA VAL A 18 3.78 5.88 7.00
C VAL A 18 2.81 5.37 5.93
N ASP A 19 1.56 5.84 5.95
CA ASP A 19 0.55 5.47 4.95
C ASP A 19 0.86 6.11 3.59
N TRP A 20 1.38 7.34 3.59
CA TRP A 20 1.81 8.00 2.35
C TRP A 20 3.03 7.33 1.72
N TRP A 21 3.92 6.76 2.53
CA TRP A 21 4.99 5.89 2.02
C TRP A 21 4.42 4.63 1.37
N ALA A 22 3.53 3.92 2.07
CA ALA A 22 2.89 2.72 1.54
C ALA A 22 2.11 3.01 0.25
N PHE A 23 1.43 4.15 0.18
CA PHE A 23 0.78 4.65 -1.03
C PHE A 23 1.78 4.86 -2.19
N GLY A 24 2.94 5.46 -1.92
CA GLY A 24 4.01 5.59 -2.93
C GLY A 24 4.51 4.25 -3.45
N VAL A 25 4.70 3.27 -2.56
CA VAL A 25 5.09 1.91 -2.94
C VAL A 25 4.01 1.26 -3.82
N LEU A 26 2.73 1.43 -3.48
CA LEU A 26 1.61 0.88 -4.22
C LEU A 26 1.48 1.50 -5.62
N VAL A 27 1.59 2.83 -5.73
CA VAL A 27 1.52 3.54 -7.02
C VAL A 27 2.68 3.11 -7.92
N TYR A 28 3.88 2.92 -7.37
CA TYR A 28 5.01 2.36 -8.12
C TYR A 28 4.67 0.97 -8.66
N GLU A 29 4.16 0.09 -7.81
CA GLU A 29 3.89 -1.30 -8.14
C GLU A 29 2.78 -1.48 -9.17
N PHE A 30 1.73 -0.64 -9.13
CA PHE A 30 0.69 -0.65 -10.16
C PHE A 30 1.19 -0.35 -11.57
N VAL A 31 2.25 0.46 -11.70
CA VAL A 31 2.79 0.85 -13.01
C VAL A 31 3.98 -0.02 -13.42
N ALA A 32 4.84 -0.42 -12.47
CA ALA A 32 6.01 -1.25 -12.76
C ALA A 32 5.69 -2.76 -12.81
N GLY A 33 4.64 -3.21 -12.12
CA GLY A 33 4.32 -4.63 -11.91
C GLY A 33 5.19 -5.33 -10.86
N ASN A 34 6.14 -4.61 -10.25
CA ASN A 34 7.00 -5.09 -9.18
C ASN A 34 7.25 -4.01 -8.11
N SER A 35 7.72 -4.44 -6.94
CA SER A 35 8.00 -3.54 -5.81
C SER A 35 9.34 -2.81 -5.98
N PRO A 36 9.43 -1.51 -5.61
CA PRO A 36 10.64 -0.70 -5.77
C PRO A 36 11.85 -1.20 -4.96
N PHE A 37 11.61 -1.96 -3.89
CA PHE A 37 12.65 -2.45 -2.97
C PHE A 37 12.92 -3.96 -3.08
N SER A 38 12.13 -4.68 -3.87
CA SER A 38 12.06 -6.14 -3.89
C SER A 38 12.13 -6.66 -5.32
N GLU A 39 13.25 -6.44 -6.00
CA GLU A 39 13.37 -6.97 -7.36
C GLU A 39 13.78 -8.45 -7.38
N TYR A 40 14.73 -8.93 -6.55
CA TYR A 40 15.29 -10.28 -6.74
C TYR A 40 15.81 -11.05 -5.51
N ASN A 41 15.85 -10.46 -4.31
CA ASN A 41 16.40 -11.12 -3.12
C ASN A 41 15.33 -11.36 -2.05
N ARG A 42 15.26 -12.61 -1.56
CA ARG A 42 14.41 -13.02 -0.43
C ARG A 42 14.92 -12.53 0.93
N ASP A 43 16.07 -11.86 0.96
CA ASP A 43 16.64 -11.31 2.18
C ASP A 43 15.88 -10.04 2.61
N VAL A 44 15.10 -10.20 3.67
CA VAL A 44 14.30 -9.14 4.29
C VAL A 44 15.18 -8.04 4.88
N MET A 45 16.35 -8.38 5.43
CA MET A 45 17.25 -7.38 6.05
C MET A 45 17.87 -6.49 5.00
N MET A 46 18.27 -7.05 3.86
CA MET A 46 18.79 -6.26 2.75
C MET A 46 17.72 -5.31 2.18
N MET A 47 16.47 -5.77 2.08
CA MET A 47 15.34 -4.92 1.67
C MET A 47 15.08 -3.79 2.67
N TYR A 48 15.14 -4.07 3.98
CA TYR A 48 15.03 -3.05 5.01
C TYR A 48 16.17 -2.03 4.96
N GLY A 49 17.40 -2.46 4.65
CA GLY A 49 18.51 -1.55 4.35
C GLY A 49 18.17 -0.59 3.22
N LYS A 50 17.71 -1.12 2.07
CA LYS A 50 17.30 -0.28 0.92
C LYS A 50 16.19 0.70 1.26
N ILE A 51 15.18 0.28 2.04
CA ILE A 51 14.10 1.15 2.49
C ILE A 51 14.66 2.27 3.37
N CYS A 52 15.50 1.92 4.35
CA CYS A 52 16.12 2.87 5.27
C CYS A 52 17.02 3.91 4.59
N ASP A 53 17.64 3.53 3.46
CA ASP A 53 18.51 4.36 2.63
C ASP A 53 17.73 5.12 1.53
N GLY A 54 16.45 4.77 1.31
CA GLY A 54 15.68 5.29 0.18
C GLY A 54 16.23 4.85 -1.18
N ALA A 55 16.91 3.69 -1.22
CA ALA A 55 17.58 3.18 -2.40
C ALA A 55 16.63 2.37 -3.30
N TYR A 56 16.00 3.04 -4.26
CA TYR A 56 15.20 2.45 -5.32
C TYR A 56 15.54 3.08 -6.67
N LYS A 57 15.12 2.44 -7.76
CA LYS A 57 15.30 2.96 -9.12
C LYS A 57 13.93 3.27 -9.70
N ILE A 58 13.79 4.40 -10.38
CA ILE A 58 12.58 4.73 -11.13
C ILE A 58 12.79 4.29 -12.58
N PRO A 59 11.94 3.41 -13.14
CA PRO A 59 12.07 2.97 -14.53
C PRO A 59 12.05 4.14 -15.51
N ALA A 60 12.86 4.06 -16.56
CA ALA A 60 12.91 5.08 -17.60
C ALA A 60 11.56 5.23 -18.32
N SER A 61 10.78 4.15 -18.40
CA SER A 61 9.44 4.09 -18.99
C SER A 61 8.39 4.91 -18.23
N PHE A 62 8.63 5.30 -16.98
CA PHE A 62 7.66 6.07 -16.21
C PHE A 62 7.46 7.47 -16.82
N PRO A 63 6.20 7.94 -16.94
CA PRO A 63 5.92 9.32 -17.33
C PRO A 63 6.56 10.32 -16.36
N PRO A 64 7.02 11.50 -16.81
CA PRO A 64 7.70 12.48 -15.94
C PRO A 64 6.92 12.82 -14.67
N MET A 65 5.61 13.00 -14.78
CA MET A 65 4.72 13.34 -13.66
C MET A 65 4.62 12.22 -12.62
N LEU A 66 4.71 10.95 -13.05
CA LEU A 66 4.78 9.80 -12.15
C LEU A 66 6.12 9.73 -11.44
N LYS A 67 7.23 9.96 -12.16
CA LYS A 67 8.57 9.99 -11.57
C LYS A 67 8.65 11.04 -10.45
N ASP A 68 8.10 12.23 -10.72
CA ASP A 68 8.03 13.31 -9.74
C ASP A 68 7.19 12.92 -8.51
N LEU A 69 5.99 12.37 -8.71
CA LEU A 69 5.11 11.92 -7.62
C LEU A 69 5.80 10.89 -6.72
N ILE A 70 6.39 9.84 -7.32
CA ILE A 70 7.08 8.78 -6.59
C ILE A 70 8.26 9.34 -5.80
N SER A 71 9.05 10.22 -6.39
CA SER A 71 10.21 10.81 -5.71
C SER A 71 9.82 11.66 -4.48
N LYS A 72 8.62 12.25 -4.48
CA LYS A 72 8.07 13.03 -3.37
C LYS A 72 7.35 12.18 -2.31
N LEU A 73 6.81 11.02 -2.68
CA LEU A 73 6.17 10.08 -1.74
C LEU A 73 7.19 9.16 -1.05
N LEU A 74 8.18 8.65 -1.79
CA LEU A 74 9.21 7.75 -1.27
C LEU A 74 10.41 8.53 -0.70
N VAL A 75 10.11 9.48 0.19
CA VAL A 75 11.10 10.28 0.92
C VAL A 75 11.31 9.69 2.31
N VAL A 76 12.57 9.41 2.66
CA VAL A 76 12.92 8.80 3.94
C VAL A 76 12.54 9.69 5.12
N ASP A 77 12.80 11.00 5.00
CA ASP A 77 12.43 12.02 5.99
C ASP A 77 10.93 12.36 5.89
N PRO A 78 10.10 12.00 6.88
CA PRO A 78 8.67 12.28 6.85
C PRO A 78 8.33 13.76 6.75
N SER A 79 9.16 14.65 7.30
CA SER A 79 8.90 16.10 7.29
C SER A 79 8.94 16.70 5.87
N LYS A 80 9.55 15.99 4.93
CA LYS A 80 9.67 16.37 3.51
C LYS A 80 8.80 15.49 2.60
N ARG A 81 8.11 14.51 3.16
CA ARG A 81 7.29 13.55 2.41
C ARG A 81 5.97 14.20 2.00
N LEU A 82 5.59 14.03 0.74
CA LEU A 82 4.29 14.46 0.25
C LEU A 82 3.17 13.80 1.08
N GLY A 83 2.14 14.57 1.44
CA GLY A 83 1.10 14.13 2.38
C GLY A 83 1.38 14.43 3.85
N CYS A 84 2.64 14.72 4.21
CA CYS A 84 3.05 15.13 5.57
C CYS A 84 3.38 16.63 5.67
N LEU A 85 3.34 17.35 4.54
CA LEU A 85 3.57 18.79 4.47
C LEU A 85 2.36 19.57 5.00
N THR A 86 2.45 20.91 5.00
CA THR A 86 1.43 21.81 5.54
C THR A 86 0.02 21.58 4.98
N ASN A 87 -0.13 21.24 3.68
CA ASN A 87 -1.46 21.00 3.10
C ASN A 87 -1.87 19.51 3.15
N ALA A 88 -1.07 18.66 3.78
CA ALA A 88 -1.30 17.23 3.95
C ALA A 88 -1.71 16.54 2.63
N HIS A 89 -2.82 15.80 2.64
CA HIS A 89 -3.34 15.08 1.48
C HIS A 89 -3.68 15.97 0.27
N LYS A 90 -3.87 17.29 0.46
CA LYS A 90 -4.17 18.20 -0.65
C LYS A 90 -3.00 18.35 -1.61
N ASP A 91 -1.75 18.29 -1.10
CA ASP A 91 -0.57 18.34 -1.96
C ASP A 91 -0.49 17.12 -2.89
N ILE A 92 -1.04 15.98 -2.47
CA ILE A 92 -1.16 14.78 -3.30
C ILE A 92 -2.28 14.96 -4.33
N LYS A 93 -3.48 15.39 -3.89
CA LYS A 93 -4.63 15.57 -4.79
C LYS A 93 -4.36 16.61 -5.89
N ASN A 94 -3.59 17.65 -5.57
CA ASN A 94 -3.22 18.72 -6.48
C ASN A 94 -1.95 18.42 -7.29
N HIS A 95 -1.32 17.27 -7.07
CA HIS A 95 -0.15 16.87 -7.83
C HIS A 95 -0.53 16.67 -9.30
N ASP A 96 0.37 17.11 -10.19
CA ASP A 96 0.19 17.07 -11.63
C ASP A 96 -0.22 15.67 -12.15
N TRP A 97 0.31 14.60 -11.57
CA TRP A 97 -0.08 13.22 -11.88
C TRP A 97 -1.59 12.94 -11.78
N PHE A 98 -2.29 13.62 -10.87
CA PHE A 98 -3.73 13.49 -10.68
C PHE A 98 -4.54 14.61 -11.36
N LYS A 99 -3.90 15.38 -12.24
CA LYS A 99 -4.59 16.42 -13.01
C LYS A 99 -5.70 15.80 -13.85
N GLY A 100 -6.91 16.33 -13.70
CA GLY A 100 -8.11 15.85 -14.40
C GLY A 100 -8.91 14.79 -13.62
N VAL A 101 -8.45 14.35 -12.44
CA VAL A 101 -9.25 13.50 -11.55
C VAL A 101 -10.38 14.33 -10.94
N ASP A 102 -11.62 13.95 -11.23
CA ASP A 102 -12.78 14.47 -10.51
C ASP A 102 -12.89 13.78 -9.13
N TRP A 103 -12.29 14.39 -8.12
CA TRP A 103 -12.30 13.86 -6.77
C TRP A 103 -13.69 13.76 -6.15
N TYR A 104 -14.62 14.63 -6.54
CA TYR A 104 -16.00 14.59 -6.04
C TYR A 104 -16.81 13.50 -6.75
N GLY A 105 -16.68 13.39 -8.07
CA GLY A 105 -17.25 12.28 -8.83
C GLY A 105 -16.73 10.93 -8.36
N LEU A 106 -15.44 10.82 -8.04
CA LEU A 106 -14.85 9.60 -7.48
C LEU A 106 -15.47 9.26 -6.12
N LEU A 107 -15.57 10.24 -5.22
CA LEU A 107 -16.17 10.04 -3.89
C LEU A 107 -17.64 9.62 -3.97
N ASN A 108 -18.38 10.19 -4.93
CA ASN A 108 -19.79 9.90 -5.16
C ASN A 108 -20.02 8.69 -6.07
N GLN A 109 -18.98 7.91 -6.40
CA GLN A 109 -19.06 6.72 -7.26
C GLN A 109 -19.66 6.99 -8.66
N GLN A 110 -19.42 8.20 -9.19
CA GLN A 110 -19.92 8.65 -10.50
C GLN A 110 -18.93 8.39 -11.65
N ILE A 111 -17.69 8.02 -11.32
CA ILE A 111 -16.67 7.68 -12.31
C ILE A 111 -16.75 6.19 -12.64
N GLN A 112 -16.83 5.89 -13.93
CA GLN A 112 -16.74 4.50 -14.41
C GLN A 112 -15.33 3.94 -14.14
N PRO A 113 -15.19 2.82 -13.44
CA PRO A 113 -13.88 2.23 -13.19
C PRO A 113 -13.30 1.67 -14.50
N PRO A 114 -11.96 1.68 -14.67
CA PRO A 114 -11.32 1.16 -15.87
C PRO A 114 -11.45 -0.36 -16.03
N TYR A 115 -11.78 -1.07 -14.95
CA TYR A 115 -12.00 -2.51 -14.93
C TYR A 115 -13.23 -2.83 -14.08
N VAL A 116 -14.15 -3.60 -14.64
CA VAL A 116 -15.32 -4.14 -13.95
C VAL A 116 -15.18 -5.67 -13.96
N PRO A 117 -15.01 -6.34 -12.81
CA PRO A 117 -14.91 -7.79 -12.77
C PRO A 117 -16.24 -8.44 -13.16
N VAL A 118 -16.16 -9.62 -13.79
CA VAL A 118 -17.34 -10.41 -14.11
C VAL A 118 -17.83 -11.11 -12.85
N ILE A 119 -19.11 -10.92 -12.52
CA ILE A 119 -19.77 -11.53 -11.37
C ILE A 119 -21.09 -12.12 -11.88
N SER A 120 -21.25 -13.42 -11.72
CA SER A 120 -22.42 -14.16 -12.21
C SER A 120 -23.59 -14.16 -11.22
N ASN A 121 -23.30 -14.14 -9.91
CA ASN A 121 -24.31 -14.15 -8.85
C ASN A 121 -23.70 -13.69 -7.49
N MET A 122 -24.52 -13.60 -6.45
CA MET A 122 -24.10 -13.11 -5.12
C MET A 122 -23.08 -14.01 -4.40
N GLU A 123 -23.00 -15.29 -4.76
CA GLU A 123 -22.08 -16.28 -4.17
C GLU A 123 -20.88 -16.57 -5.08
N ASP A 124 -20.67 -15.75 -6.13
CA ASP A 124 -19.61 -15.97 -7.11
C ASP A 124 -18.21 -15.70 -6.51
N LEU A 125 -17.43 -16.76 -6.34
CA LEU A 125 -16.04 -16.73 -5.86
C LEU A 125 -15.00 -16.85 -6.99
N SER A 126 -15.41 -16.71 -8.27
CA SER A 126 -14.54 -16.94 -9.43
C SER A 126 -13.35 -15.97 -9.55
N ASN A 127 -13.46 -14.77 -8.97
CA ASN A 127 -12.39 -13.78 -8.92
C ASN A 127 -11.39 -14.00 -7.78
N PHE A 128 -11.53 -15.08 -7.01
CA PHE A 128 -10.64 -15.44 -5.90
C PHE A 128 -9.91 -16.76 -6.16
N ASP A 129 -8.70 -16.87 -5.61
CA ASP A 129 -7.96 -18.12 -5.63
C ASP A 129 -8.66 -19.19 -4.77
N LYS A 130 -8.58 -20.45 -5.22
CA LYS A 130 -9.12 -21.59 -4.47
C LYS A 130 -8.07 -22.10 -3.48
N TYR A 131 -8.43 -22.09 -2.21
CA TYR A 131 -7.61 -22.65 -1.14
C TYR A 131 -8.22 -23.95 -0.60
N PRO A 132 -7.40 -24.90 -0.11
CA PRO A 132 -7.91 -26.09 0.55
C PRO A 132 -8.78 -25.75 1.77
N GLU A 133 -9.94 -26.40 1.88
CA GLU A 133 -10.84 -26.30 3.03
C GLU A 133 -10.30 -27.11 4.23
N ASP A 134 -9.21 -26.64 4.86
CA ASP A 134 -8.57 -27.34 6.00
C ASP A 134 -9.41 -27.30 7.29
N ARG A 135 -10.54 -26.59 7.29
CA ARG A 135 -11.36 -26.33 8.48
C ARG A 135 -12.06 -27.55 9.05
N LYS A 136 -12.25 -28.63 8.28
CA LYS A 136 -12.94 -29.84 8.77
C LYS A 136 -12.16 -30.58 9.86
N ASN A 137 -10.84 -30.38 9.94
CA ASN A 137 -9.96 -31.04 10.91
C ASN A 137 -9.29 -30.06 11.89
N ALA A 138 -9.75 -28.79 11.96
CA ALA A 138 -9.20 -27.84 12.91
C ALA A 138 -9.51 -28.32 14.35
N PRO A 139 -8.49 -28.53 15.21
CA PRO A 139 -8.71 -29.00 16.56
C PRO A 139 -9.51 -27.95 17.35
N LYS A 140 -10.74 -28.27 17.72
CA LYS A 140 -11.51 -27.44 18.65
C LYS A 140 -10.89 -27.59 20.04
N SER A 141 -10.37 -26.50 20.58
CA SER A 141 -9.89 -26.50 21.97
C SER A 141 -11.05 -26.84 22.91
N LYS A 142 -10.84 -27.77 23.84
CA LYS A 142 -11.83 -28.10 24.88
C LYS A 142 -11.96 -27.01 25.93
N THR A 143 -11.00 -26.09 25.99
CA THR A 143 -10.96 -24.98 26.93
C THR A 143 -10.86 -23.65 26.18
N ASN A 144 -11.67 -22.68 26.58
CA ASN A 144 -11.46 -21.30 26.20
C ASN A 144 -10.31 -20.75 27.05
N LYS A 145 -9.13 -20.55 26.45
CA LYS A 145 -7.92 -20.17 27.18
C LYS A 145 -7.88 -18.72 27.62
N TYR A 146 -8.66 -17.84 26.97
CA TYR A 146 -8.58 -16.39 27.15
C TYR A 146 -9.97 -15.71 27.12
N PRO A 147 -11.00 -16.24 27.81
CA PRO A 147 -12.35 -15.68 27.75
C PRO A 147 -12.40 -14.21 28.19
N GLU A 148 -11.58 -13.83 29.17
CA GLU A 148 -11.47 -12.47 29.68
C GLU A 148 -10.82 -11.49 28.68
N ILE A 149 -9.83 -11.96 27.90
CA ILE A 149 -9.13 -11.12 26.92
C ILE A 149 -10.04 -10.78 25.74
N PHE A 150 -10.91 -11.72 25.37
CA PHE A 150 -11.84 -11.58 24.24
C PHE A 150 -13.28 -11.28 24.67
N ALA A 151 -13.50 -10.84 25.92
CA ALA A 151 -14.84 -10.60 26.45
C ALA A 151 -15.59 -9.49 25.69
N GLU A 152 -14.86 -8.54 25.11
CA GLU A 152 -15.40 -7.40 24.35
C GLU A 152 -14.94 -7.40 22.87
N PHE A 153 -14.47 -8.54 22.36
CA PHE A 153 -14.00 -8.64 20.98
C PHE A 153 -15.13 -8.56 19.94
#